data_AF-A0A1I2V2Z1-F1
#
_entry.id   AF-A0A1I2V2Z1-F1
#
_cell.length_a   1.000
_cell.length_b   1.000
_cell.length_c   1.000
_cell.angle_alpha   90.00
_cell.angle_beta   90.00
_cell.angle_gamma   90.00
#
_symmetry.space_group_name_H-M   'P 1'
#
loop_
_entity.id
_entity.type
_entity.pdbx_description
1 polymer ?
#
loop_
_entity_poly.entity_id
_entity_poly.type
_entity_poly.pdbx_seq_one_letter_code
_entity_poly.pdbx_strand_id
1 'polypeptide(L)'
;MTQKSIDERLPVVVALVILLLFATILTYWIVDERSHPADWKEARNFNLSVKTCGEAERKAKVDFERGVIRMYFSNDAVEEHPNGFPYNFYRQLEEDFGIDVIYTGDVYSPFHKCYNLEMDDLLDEKLGERTIENLFNELRDREPIQH
;
A
#
# COMPACT_ATOMS: atom_id res chain seq x y z
N MET A 1 10.32 52.90 21.79
CA MET A 1 9.41 51.96 21.10
C MET A 1 8.24 51.71 22.04
N THR A 2 7.06 52.23 21.70
CA THR A 2 5.89 52.23 22.58
C THR A 2 5.21 50.87 22.57
N GLN A 3 4.85 50.37 23.76
CA GLN A 3 4.12 49.12 24.04
C GLN A 3 2.95 48.86 23.06
N LYS A 4 2.29 49.93 22.63
CA LYS A 4 1.18 49.93 21.66
C LYS A 4 1.52 49.30 20.30
N SER A 5 2.78 49.41 19.83
CA SER A 5 3.21 48.81 18.57
C SER A 5 3.48 47.30 18.66
N ILE A 6 3.65 46.77 19.88
CA ILE A 6 3.85 45.35 20.15
C ILE A 6 2.48 44.65 20.21
N ASP A 7 1.49 45.27 20.83
CA ASP A 7 0.11 44.75 20.92
C ASP A 7 -0.59 44.61 19.56
N GLU A 8 -0.39 45.54 18.63
CA GLU A 8 -1.00 45.45 17.27
C GLU A 8 -0.34 44.40 16.38
N ARG A 9 0.93 44.04 16.65
CA ARG A 9 1.67 43.02 15.89
C ARG A 9 1.45 41.61 16.42
N LEU A 10 1.08 41.46 17.70
CA LEU A 10 0.81 40.18 18.33
C LEU A 10 -0.27 39.35 17.60
N PRO A 11 -1.45 39.89 17.21
CA PRO A 11 -2.46 39.10 16.49
C PRO A 11 -2.00 38.70 15.08
N VAL A 12 -1.19 39.53 14.42
CA VAL A 12 -0.62 39.23 13.10
C VAL A 12 0.39 38.08 13.19
N VAL A 13 1.25 38.09 14.21
CA VAL A 13 2.22 37.02 14.45
C VAL A 13 1.50 35.71 14.81
N VAL A 14 0.47 35.77 15.67
CA VAL A 14 -0.33 34.58 16.03
C VAL A 14 -1.06 34.01 14.82
N ALA A 15 -1.67 34.86 13.98
CA ALA A 15 -2.31 34.40 12.74
C ALA A 15 -1.33 33.73 11.78
N LEU A 16 -0.12 34.27 11.63
CA LEU A 16 0.94 33.68 10.80
C LEU A 16 1.40 32.32 11.34
N VAL A 17 1.55 32.18 12.66
CA VAL A 17 1.93 30.90 13.28
C VAL A 17 0.83 29.86 13.08
N ILE A 18 -0.44 30.22 13.25
CA ILE A 18 -1.58 29.33 13.00
C ILE A 18 -1.62 28.90 11.52
N LEU A 19 -1.42 29.84 10.59
CA LEU A 19 -1.36 29.54 9.15
C LEU A 19 -0.21 28.61 8.79
N LEU A 20 0.96 28.80 9.41
CA LEU A 20 2.12 27.92 9.24
C LEU A 20 1.84 26.51 9.78
N LEU A 21 1.24 26.39 10.97
CA LEU A 21 0.84 25.10 11.54
C LEU A 21 -0.21 24.40 10.67
N PHE A 22 -1.17 25.15 10.15
CA PHE A 22 -2.18 24.60 9.25
C PHE A 22 -1.55 24.16 7.92
N ALA A 23 -0.62 24.95 7.37
CA ALA A 23 0.11 24.61 6.16
C ALA A 23 1.00 23.38 6.36
N THR A 24 1.70 23.24 7.49
CA THR A 24 2.52 22.05 7.77
C THR A 24 1.67 20.80 7.94
N ILE A 25 0.55 20.89 8.67
CA ILE A 25 -0.42 19.79 8.78
C ILE A 25 -0.96 19.46 7.38
N LEU A 26 -1.38 20.44 6.60
CA LEU A 26 -1.89 20.21 5.25
C LEU A 26 -0.84 19.58 4.33
N THR A 27 0.42 20.04 4.38
CA THR A 27 1.50 19.41 3.62
C THR A 27 1.82 18.01 4.11
N TYR A 28 1.73 17.75 5.42
CA TYR A 28 1.90 16.40 5.96
C TYR A 28 0.81 15.46 5.42
N TRP A 29 -0.47 15.88 5.45
CA TRP A 29 -1.58 15.14 4.85
C TRP A 29 -1.40 14.94 3.34
N ILE A 30 -0.97 15.97 2.60
CA ILE A 30 -0.73 15.88 1.14
C ILE A 30 0.45 14.97 0.81
N VAL A 31 1.50 14.94 1.65
CA VAL A 31 2.67 14.08 1.44
C VAL A 31 2.37 12.64 1.82
N ASP A 32 1.60 12.41 2.88
CA ASP A 32 1.15 11.07 3.30
C ASP A 32 0.18 10.46 2.28
N GLU A 33 -0.78 11.24 1.75
CA GLU A 33 -1.67 10.83 0.65
C GLU A 33 -0.93 10.56 -0.68
N ARG A 34 0.30 11.04 -0.86
CA ARG A 34 1.04 10.91 -2.13
C ARG A 34 1.73 9.58 -2.33
N SER A 35 1.89 8.76 -1.30
CA SER A 35 2.71 7.56 -1.41
C SER A 35 2.06 6.50 -2.31
N HIS A 36 0.73 6.26 -2.20
CA HIS A 36 0.01 5.26 -3.03
C HIS A 36 -1.48 5.59 -3.27
N PRO A 37 -1.84 6.75 -3.85
CA PRO A 37 -3.25 7.17 -3.97
C PRO A 37 -4.10 6.25 -4.85
N ALA A 38 -3.49 5.54 -5.81
CA ALA A 38 -4.17 4.57 -6.66
C ALA A 38 -4.49 3.28 -5.88
N ASP A 39 -3.54 2.77 -5.11
CA ASP A 39 -3.67 1.51 -4.37
C ASP A 39 -4.69 1.64 -3.26
N TRP A 40 -4.68 2.77 -2.54
CA TRP A 40 -5.67 3.05 -1.50
C TRP A 40 -7.08 3.13 -2.06
N LYS A 41 -7.23 3.72 -3.25
CA LYS A 41 -8.51 3.77 -3.95
C LYS A 41 -8.97 2.37 -4.34
N GLU A 42 -8.07 1.53 -4.86
CA GLU A 42 -8.40 0.15 -5.21
C GLU A 42 -8.76 -0.69 -3.98
N ALA A 43 -7.96 -0.65 -2.92
CA ALA A 43 -8.22 -1.34 -1.66
C ALA A 43 -9.56 -0.92 -1.03
N ARG A 44 -9.89 0.38 -1.05
CA ARG A 44 -11.20 0.88 -0.60
C ARG A 44 -12.34 0.36 -1.48
N ASN A 45 -12.18 0.39 -2.81
CA ASN A 45 -13.19 -0.13 -3.73
C ASN A 45 -13.40 -1.64 -3.56
N PHE A 46 -12.33 -2.39 -3.35
CA PHE A 46 -12.37 -3.81 -3.01
C PHE A 46 -13.20 -4.01 -1.74
N ASN A 47 -12.87 -3.29 -0.65
CA ASN A 47 -13.60 -3.41 0.61
C ASN A 47 -15.06 -3.01 0.53
N LEU A 48 -15.41 -2.10 -0.37
CA LEU A 48 -16.81 -1.71 -0.60
C LEU A 48 -17.58 -2.79 -1.38
N SER A 49 -16.93 -3.47 -2.32
CA SER A 49 -17.57 -4.38 -3.28
C SER A 49 -17.51 -5.86 -2.92
N VAL A 50 -16.53 -6.28 -2.10
CA VAL A 50 -16.28 -7.67 -1.72
C VAL A 50 -16.57 -7.85 -0.23
N LYS A 51 -17.53 -8.72 0.09
CA LYS A 51 -18.00 -8.99 1.46
C LYS A 51 -17.82 -10.44 1.89
N THR A 52 -17.37 -11.30 0.99
CA THR A 52 -17.17 -12.73 1.21
C THR A 52 -15.97 -13.26 0.42
N CYS A 53 -15.39 -14.39 0.85
CA CYS A 53 -14.31 -15.04 0.08
C CYS A 53 -14.78 -15.50 -1.30
N GLY A 54 -16.00 -16.05 -1.42
CA GLY A 54 -16.53 -16.43 -2.74
C GLY A 54 -16.76 -15.26 -3.70
N GLU A 55 -16.91 -14.02 -3.20
CA GLU A 55 -16.89 -12.82 -4.03
C GLU A 55 -15.46 -12.40 -4.39
N ALA A 56 -14.51 -12.55 -3.46
CA ALA A 56 -13.10 -12.27 -3.68
C ALA A 56 -12.52 -13.18 -4.77
N GLU A 57 -12.74 -14.50 -4.66
CA GLU A 57 -12.33 -15.51 -5.63
C GLU A 57 -12.94 -15.23 -7.01
N ARG A 58 -14.25 -14.92 -7.06
CA ARG A 58 -14.92 -14.56 -8.31
C ARG A 58 -14.33 -13.30 -8.94
N LYS A 59 -14.00 -12.30 -8.12
CA LYS A 59 -13.35 -11.08 -8.60
C LYS A 59 -11.95 -11.40 -9.13
N ALA A 60 -11.16 -12.25 -8.47
CA ALA A 60 -9.85 -12.67 -8.94
C ALA A 60 -9.92 -13.33 -10.32
N LYS A 61 -10.87 -14.27 -10.52
CA LYS A 61 -11.12 -14.90 -11.84
C LYS A 61 -11.46 -13.87 -12.91
N VAL A 62 -12.39 -12.97 -12.62
CA VAL A 62 -12.80 -11.92 -13.57
C VAL A 62 -11.65 -10.96 -13.90
N ASP A 63 -10.84 -10.58 -12.91
CA ASP A 63 -9.69 -9.72 -13.12
C ASP A 63 -8.63 -10.46 -13.98
N PHE A 64 -8.33 -11.72 -13.67
CA PHE A 64 -7.41 -12.57 -14.43
C PHE A 64 -7.83 -12.74 -15.89
N GLU A 65 -9.11 -13.06 -16.15
CA GLU A 65 -9.68 -13.15 -17.50
C GLU A 65 -9.57 -11.85 -18.29
N ARG A 66 -9.58 -10.70 -17.60
CA ARG A 66 -9.40 -9.37 -18.18
C ARG A 66 -7.94 -8.96 -18.34
N GLY A 67 -6.99 -9.81 -17.96
CA GLY A 67 -5.57 -9.51 -17.97
C GLY A 67 -5.14 -8.55 -16.86
N VAL A 68 -5.97 -8.39 -15.83
CA VAL A 68 -5.70 -7.57 -14.66
C VAL A 68 -5.12 -8.48 -13.58
N ILE A 69 -3.80 -8.50 -13.47
CA ILE A 69 -3.08 -9.36 -12.53
C ILE A 69 -2.57 -8.50 -11.38
N ARG A 70 -3.09 -8.71 -10.18
CA ARG A 70 -2.73 -7.92 -9.01
C ARG A 70 -2.76 -8.75 -7.74
N MET A 71 -2.07 -8.29 -6.69
CA MET A 71 -2.12 -8.91 -5.37
C MET A 71 -2.06 -7.84 -4.27
N TYR A 72 -2.78 -8.07 -3.18
CA TYR A 72 -2.92 -7.10 -2.09
C TYR A 72 -1.98 -7.43 -0.93
N PHE A 73 -1.19 -6.46 -0.49
CA PHE A 73 -0.23 -6.63 0.61
C PHE A 73 -0.29 -5.45 1.60
N SER A 74 0.03 -5.71 2.88
CA SER A 74 0.13 -4.62 3.86
C SER A 74 1.36 -3.76 3.62
N ASN A 75 1.24 -2.44 3.87
CA ASN A 75 2.34 -1.50 3.78
C ASN A 75 3.30 -1.59 4.98
N ASP A 76 2.83 -2.11 6.12
CA ASP A 76 3.57 -2.14 7.39
C ASP A 76 4.95 -2.81 7.24
N ALA A 77 5.02 -3.88 6.45
CA ALA A 77 6.24 -4.64 6.28
C ALA A 77 7.28 -3.95 5.37
N VAL A 78 6.86 -3.00 4.52
CA VAL A 78 7.78 -2.24 3.65
C VAL A 78 8.40 -1.06 4.39
N GLU A 79 7.64 -0.43 5.29
CA GLU A 79 8.11 0.72 6.07
C GLU A 79 9.20 0.33 7.08
N GLU A 80 9.16 -0.90 7.61
CA GLU A 80 10.15 -1.43 8.54
C GLU A 80 11.48 -1.81 7.86
N HIS A 81 11.43 -2.30 6.61
CA HIS A 81 12.59 -2.82 5.88
C HIS A 81 12.64 -2.33 4.42
N PRO A 82 13.04 -1.06 4.19
CA PRO A 82 12.93 -0.41 2.87
C PRO A 82 13.82 -1.00 1.76
N ASN A 83 14.65 -2.00 2.06
CA ASN A 83 15.47 -2.75 1.09
C ASN A 83 15.55 -4.24 1.41
N GLY A 84 14.67 -4.71 2.31
CA GLY A 84 14.66 -6.09 2.78
C GLY A 84 13.45 -6.86 2.29
N PHE A 85 13.24 -8.03 2.85
CA PHE A 85 12.00 -8.76 2.75
C PHE A 85 10.97 -8.12 3.69
N PRO A 86 9.71 -7.97 3.25
CA PRO A 86 9.13 -8.43 1.99
C PRO A 86 9.20 -7.43 0.83
N TYR A 87 9.81 -6.25 0.98
CA TYR A 87 9.87 -5.24 -0.09
C TYR A 87 10.46 -5.78 -1.40
N ASN A 88 11.60 -6.49 -1.33
CA ASN A 88 12.22 -7.08 -2.52
C ASN A 88 11.35 -8.14 -3.21
N PHE A 89 10.50 -8.83 -2.44
CA PHE A 89 9.56 -9.80 -2.99
C PHE A 89 8.48 -9.08 -3.79
N TYR A 90 7.86 -8.04 -3.22
CA TYR A 90 6.85 -7.24 -3.92
C TYR A 90 7.41 -6.62 -5.20
N ARG A 91 8.60 -6.03 -5.14
CA ARG A 91 9.26 -5.45 -6.30
C ARG A 91 9.51 -6.47 -7.42
N GLN A 92 9.91 -7.70 -7.09
CA GLN A 92 10.10 -8.75 -8.10
C GLN A 92 8.78 -9.27 -8.68
N LEU A 93 7.69 -9.29 -7.92
CA LEU A 93 6.36 -9.57 -8.47
C LEU A 93 5.98 -8.58 -9.57
N GLU A 94 6.24 -7.28 -9.35
CA GLU A 94 5.98 -6.23 -10.34
C GLU A 94 6.93 -6.32 -11.55
N GLU A 95 8.24 -6.40 -11.30
CA GLU A 95 9.28 -6.32 -12.35
C GLU A 95 9.34 -7.59 -13.22
N ASP A 96 9.30 -8.77 -12.61
CA ASP A 96 9.58 -10.04 -13.30
C ASP A 96 8.30 -10.75 -13.77
N PHE A 97 7.20 -10.57 -13.03
CA PHE A 97 5.94 -11.27 -13.30
C PHE A 97 4.81 -10.35 -13.78
N GLY A 98 5.00 -9.02 -13.74
CA GLY A 98 3.98 -8.06 -14.15
C GLY A 98 2.73 -8.12 -13.30
N ILE A 99 2.87 -8.46 -12.02
CA ILE A 99 1.79 -8.53 -11.04
C ILE A 99 1.73 -7.18 -10.33
N ASP A 100 0.62 -6.46 -10.47
CA ASP A 100 0.43 -5.18 -9.78
C ASP A 100 0.31 -5.41 -8.26
N VAL A 101 1.26 -4.87 -7.48
CA VAL A 101 1.22 -4.96 -6.02
C VAL A 101 0.36 -3.80 -5.50
N ILE A 102 -0.74 -4.12 -4.82
CA ILE A 102 -1.63 -3.14 -4.22
C ILE A 102 -1.36 -3.05 -2.72
N TYR A 103 -0.77 -1.94 -2.28
CA TYR A 103 -0.55 -1.68 -0.86
C TYR A 103 -1.85 -1.27 -0.17
N THR A 104 -2.29 -2.08 0.80
CA THR A 104 -3.59 -1.89 1.47
C THR A 104 -3.56 -0.79 2.53
N GLY A 105 -2.39 -0.41 3.03
CA GLY A 105 -2.27 0.53 4.15
C GLY A 105 -3.13 0.11 5.35
N ASP A 106 -3.88 1.05 5.92
CA ASP A 106 -4.84 0.85 7.00
C ASP A 106 -6.15 0.15 6.57
N VAL A 107 -6.36 -0.03 5.27
CA VAL A 107 -7.58 -0.56 4.66
C VAL A 107 -7.51 -2.09 4.63
N TYR A 108 -7.36 -2.73 5.78
CA TYR A 108 -7.30 -4.18 5.88
C TYR A 108 -8.66 -4.84 5.64
N SER A 109 -8.66 -5.92 4.85
CA SER A 109 -9.81 -6.80 4.69
C SER A 109 -9.38 -8.26 4.69
N PRO A 110 -10.10 -9.13 5.42
CA PRO A 110 -9.81 -10.56 5.42
C PRO A 110 -9.98 -11.19 4.03
N PHE A 111 -10.71 -10.53 3.12
CA PHE A 111 -11.00 -11.04 1.78
C PHE A 111 -9.86 -10.78 0.77
N HIS A 112 -8.91 -9.89 1.07
CA HIS A 112 -7.68 -9.73 0.27
C HIS A 112 -6.92 -11.06 0.20
N LYS A 113 -6.87 -11.81 1.31
CA LYS A 113 -6.24 -13.13 1.34
C LYS A 113 -6.92 -14.12 0.40
N CYS A 114 -8.26 -14.18 0.42
CA CYS A 114 -9.02 -15.07 -0.46
C CYS A 114 -8.84 -14.70 -1.95
N TYR A 115 -8.77 -13.40 -2.27
CA TYR A 115 -8.44 -12.94 -3.62
C TYR A 115 -7.03 -13.37 -4.03
N ASN A 116 -6.02 -13.13 -3.18
CA ASN A 116 -4.63 -13.46 -3.49
C ASN A 116 -4.42 -14.95 -3.69
N LEU A 117 -5.05 -15.81 -2.89
CA LEU A 117 -4.96 -17.26 -3.04
C LEU A 117 -5.53 -17.74 -4.38
N GLU A 118 -6.70 -17.25 -4.77
CA GLU A 118 -7.27 -17.60 -6.08
C GLU A 118 -6.42 -17.04 -7.23
N MET A 119 -5.87 -15.82 -7.08
CA MET A 119 -4.97 -15.27 -8.08
C MET A 119 -3.67 -16.08 -8.20
N ASP A 120 -3.12 -16.58 -7.08
CA ASP A 120 -1.94 -17.45 -7.04
C ASP A 120 -2.22 -18.78 -7.78
N ASP A 121 -3.36 -19.43 -7.47
CA ASP A 121 -3.80 -20.65 -8.17
C ASP A 121 -3.93 -20.42 -9.69
N LEU A 122 -4.51 -19.29 -10.12
CA LEU A 122 -4.64 -18.93 -11.54
C LEU A 122 -3.29 -18.63 -12.19
N LEU A 123 -2.36 -18.04 -11.44
CA LEU A 123 -1.01 -17.73 -11.92
C LEU A 123 -0.15 -18.97 -12.04
N ASP A 124 -0.33 -19.97 -11.20
CA ASP A 124 0.34 -21.26 -11.32
C ASP A 124 0.05 -21.95 -12.65
N GLU A 125 -1.19 -21.84 -13.17
CA GLU A 125 -1.55 -22.34 -14.50
C GLU A 125 -0.83 -21.59 -15.64
N LYS A 126 -0.49 -20.31 -15.43
CA LYS A 126 0.08 -19.42 -16.45
C LYS A 126 1.61 -19.35 -16.43
N LEU A 127 2.20 -19.30 -15.23
CA LEU A 127 3.63 -19.09 -14.98
C LEU A 127 4.35 -20.41 -14.69
N GLY A 128 3.61 -21.43 -14.26
CA GLY A 128 4.12 -22.72 -13.79
C GLY A 128 3.93 -22.87 -12.28
N GLU A 129 3.70 -24.10 -11.84
CA GLU A 129 3.37 -24.43 -10.44
C GLU A 129 4.38 -23.83 -9.44
N ARG A 130 3.85 -23.19 -8.40
CA ARG A 130 4.57 -22.64 -7.25
C ARG A 130 5.58 -21.56 -7.59
N THR A 131 5.41 -20.84 -8.70
CA THR A 131 6.38 -19.82 -9.11
C THR A 131 6.50 -18.71 -8.06
N ILE A 132 5.37 -18.19 -7.59
CA ILE A 132 5.33 -17.12 -6.57
C ILE A 132 5.80 -17.63 -5.21
N GLU A 133 5.38 -18.83 -4.82
CA GLU A 133 5.83 -19.48 -3.57
C GLU A 133 7.35 -19.69 -3.55
N ASN A 134 7.92 -20.16 -4.66
CA ASN A 134 9.36 -20.39 -4.79
C ASN A 134 10.13 -19.06 -4.67
N LEU A 135 9.66 -18.00 -5.33
CA LEU A 135 10.22 -16.66 -5.22
C LEU A 135 10.19 -16.15 -3.77
N PHE A 136 9.05 -16.31 -3.09
CA PHE A 136 8.89 -15.91 -1.70
C PHE A 136 9.91 -16.61 -0.80
N ASN A 137 10.03 -17.93 -0.92
CA ASN A 137 10.96 -18.73 -0.13
C ASN A 137 12.42 -18.36 -0.43
N GLU A 138 12.78 -18.21 -1.71
CA GLU A 138 14.13 -17.82 -2.13
C GLU A 138 14.56 -16.49 -1.51
N LEU A 139 13.68 -15.47 -1.52
CA LEU A 139 14.00 -14.15 -0.99
C LEU A 139 13.98 -14.10 0.53
N ARG A 140 13.02 -14.79 1.18
CA ARG A 140 12.97 -14.92 2.63
C ARG A 140 14.25 -15.58 3.17
N ASP A 141 14.69 -16.65 2.54
CA ASP A 141 15.82 -17.45 3.03
C ASP A 141 17.19 -16.81 2.72
N ARG A 142 17.23 -15.80 1.84
CA ARG A 142 18.41 -14.99 1.54
C ARG A 142 18.65 -13.85 2.53
N GLU A 143 17.63 -13.45 3.29
CA GLU A 143 17.86 -12.47 4.34
C GLU A 143 18.61 -13.10 5.52
N PRO A 144 19.80 -12.59 5.89
CA PRO A 144 20.46 -13.06 7.08
C PRO A 144 19.59 -12.73 8.28
N ILE A 145 19.24 -13.75 9.06
CA ILE A 145 18.59 -13.60 10.37
C ILE A 145 19.47 -12.67 11.21
N GLN A 146 19.08 -11.38 11.32
CA GLN A 146 19.73 -10.48 12.26
C GLN A 146 19.25 -10.87 13.67
N HIS A 147 20.12 -11.58 14.39
CA HIS A 147 19.96 -11.90 15.81
C HIS A 147 20.27 -10.70 16.71
#